data_AF-A0A075V687-F1
#
_entry.id   AF-A0A075V687-F1
#
_cell.length_a   1.000
_cell.length_b   1.000
_cell.length_c   1.000
_cell.angle_alpha   90.00
_cell.angle_beta   90.00
_cell.angle_gamma   90.00
#
_symmetry.space_group_name_H-M   'P 1'
#
loop_
_entity.id
_entity.type
_entity.pdbx_description
1 polymer ?
#
loop_
_entity_poly.entity_id
_entity_poly.type
_entity_poly.pdbx_seq_one_letter_code
_entity_poly.pdbx_strand_id
1 'polypeptide(L)'
;MRNFTDEAEPPFGERIQMRAADGWPLTWTGKRWHIGLGLADPSLHEAWPPCVPGPYFEITEEEYVTASSFTTKDSGERSEFEGGGQRDSETGKPRFDLLLPVRVPYEDQLLTRVAALMGRGAEKYEDRNWEKFSDQAALDRARSSAFRHFMQWFNGETDEDHAAAVVFNLKAAEYVKGRLAGRW
;
A
#
# COMPACT_ATOMS: atom_id res chain seq x y z
N MET A 1 -20.37 34.74 26.13
CA MET A 1 -19.07 34.12 26.45
C MET A 1 -18.06 35.23 26.59
N ARG A 2 -17.31 35.29 27.71
CA ARG A 2 -16.28 36.34 27.89
C ARG A 2 -15.01 35.89 27.18
N ASN A 3 -14.47 36.73 26.30
CA ASN A 3 -13.15 36.53 25.72
C ASN A 3 -12.12 36.97 26.75
N PHE A 4 -11.47 36.01 27.41
CA PHE A 4 -10.28 36.27 28.21
C PHE A 4 -9.06 35.98 27.34
N THR A 5 -8.19 36.98 27.17
CA THR A 5 -6.89 36.83 26.52
C THR A 5 -5.95 36.00 27.41
N ASP A 6 -5.00 35.31 26.78
CA ASP A 6 -4.27 34.09 27.19
C ASP A 6 -3.51 34.05 28.54
N GLU A 7 -3.66 35.02 29.45
CA GLU A 7 -2.82 35.10 30.67
C GLU A 7 -3.58 35.36 31.99
N ALA A 8 -4.91 35.25 32.02
CA ALA A 8 -5.64 35.38 33.29
C ALA A 8 -5.68 34.04 34.06
N GLU A 9 -5.06 34.00 35.24
CA GLU A 9 -5.24 32.91 36.21
C GLU A 9 -6.73 32.76 36.60
N PRO A 10 -7.26 31.52 36.70
CA PRO A 10 -8.64 31.32 37.12
C PRO A 10 -8.81 31.68 38.61
N PRO A 11 -9.92 32.34 39.02
CA PRO A 11 -10.18 32.66 40.41
C PRO A 11 -10.24 31.38 41.26
N PHE A 12 -9.60 31.43 42.42
CA PHE A 12 -9.41 30.28 43.30
C PHE A 12 -10.75 29.73 43.81
N GLY A 13 -11.10 28.52 43.40
CA GLY A 13 -12.25 27.77 43.95
C GLY A 13 -13.38 27.42 42.98
N GLU A 14 -13.34 27.84 41.71
CA GLU A 14 -14.35 27.44 40.70
C GLU A 14 -13.76 26.54 39.60
N ARG A 15 -14.42 25.41 39.32
CA ARG A 15 -14.12 24.56 38.15
C ARG A 15 -14.63 25.24 36.89
N ILE A 16 -13.80 26.05 36.23
CA ILE A 16 -14.11 26.62 34.92
C ILE A 16 -13.78 25.57 33.85
N GLN A 17 -14.78 25.09 33.11
CA GLN A 17 -14.55 24.28 31.91
C GLN A 17 -14.26 25.20 30.73
N MET A 18 -12.99 25.28 30.32
CA MET A 18 -12.59 26.01 29.11
C MET A 18 -12.35 25.03 27.95
N ARG A 19 -12.67 25.48 26.73
CA ARG A 19 -12.45 24.73 25.49
C ARG A 19 -11.67 25.59 24.49
N ALA A 20 -10.81 24.96 23.71
CA ALA A 20 -10.18 25.58 22.56
C ALA A 20 -11.22 25.89 21.46
N ALA A 21 -10.85 26.72 20.48
CA ALA A 21 -11.76 27.16 19.40
C ALA A 21 -12.30 25.99 18.56
N ASP A 22 -11.59 24.87 18.53
CA ASP A 22 -11.93 23.60 17.88
C ASP A 22 -12.69 22.63 18.82
N GLY A 23 -13.10 23.09 20.00
CA GLY A 23 -13.96 22.37 20.93
C GLY A 23 -13.24 21.45 21.91
N TRP A 24 -11.91 21.32 21.85
CA TRP A 24 -11.16 20.43 22.75
C TRP A 24 -11.05 20.99 24.18
N PRO A 25 -11.19 20.15 25.22
CA PRO A 25 -11.09 20.59 26.61
C PRO A 25 -9.67 21.04 26.96
N LEU A 26 -9.57 22.21 27.60
CA LEU A 26 -8.31 22.76 28.08
C LEU A 26 -8.13 22.44 29.57
N THR A 27 -6.91 22.09 29.97
CA THR A 27 -6.54 21.86 31.37
C THR A 27 -5.48 22.87 31.80
N TRP A 28 -5.68 23.50 32.97
CA TRP A 28 -4.73 24.46 33.54
C TRP A 28 -3.67 23.74 34.36
N THR A 29 -2.39 24.01 34.11
CA THR A 29 -1.27 23.37 34.83
C THR A 29 -0.67 24.26 35.92
N GLY A 30 -1.28 25.41 36.23
CA GLY A 30 -0.74 26.39 37.18
C GLY A 30 0.13 27.47 36.55
N LYS A 31 0.50 27.35 35.26
CA LYS A 31 1.29 28.36 34.52
C LYS A 31 0.77 28.67 33.13
N ARG A 32 0.15 27.71 32.44
CA ARG A 32 -0.49 27.89 31.13
C ARG A 32 -1.57 26.84 30.88
N TRP A 33 -2.43 27.09 29.89
CA TRP A 33 -3.41 26.11 29.42
C TRP A 33 -2.78 25.11 28.45
N HIS A 34 -3.16 23.84 28.56
CA HIS A 34 -2.79 22.78 27.63
C HIS A 34 -4.05 22.12 27.07
N ILE A 35 -4.01 21.70 25.80
CA ILE A 35 -5.02 20.81 25.22
C ILE A 35 -4.88 19.47 25.95
N GLY A 36 -5.87 19.14 26.76
CA GLY A 36 -5.90 17.88 27.48
C GLY A 36 -6.35 16.79 26.51
N LEU A 37 -5.49 15.79 26.28
CA LEU A 37 -5.94 14.48 25.80
C LEU A 37 -6.81 13.90 26.93
N GLY A 38 -8.08 14.26 26.93
CA GLY A 38 -9.07 13.68 27.82
C GLY A 38 -9.08 12.18 27.58
N LEU A 39 -9.04 11.41 28.67
CA LEU A 39 -9.43 10.01 28.66
C LEU A 39 -10.80 9.94 27.96
N ALA A 40 -10.83 9.30 26.79
CA ALA A 40 -11.99 9.25 25.94
C ALA A 40 -13.20 8.71 26.70
N ASP A 41 -14.35 9.35 26.48
CA ASP A 41 -15.64 8.90 26.96
C ASP A 41 -15.94 7.49 26.42
N PRO A 42 -16.09 6.45 27.27
CA PRO A 42 -16.34 5.09 26.81
C PRO A 42 -17.69 4.91 26.10
N SER A 43 -18.57 5.91 26.13
CA SER A 43 -19.92 5.82 25.56
C SER A 43 -20.05 6.27 24.10
N LEU A 44 -18.97 6.75 23.47
CA LEU A 44 -18.93 7.14 22.04
C LEU A 44 -18.39 6.05 21.10
N HIS A 45 -18.29 4.80 21.56
CA HIS A 45 -18.09 3.65 20.68
C HIS A 45 -19.38 3.34 19.91
N GLU A 46 -19.75 4.18 18.94
CA GLU A 46 -20.43 3.63 17.77
C GLU A 46 -19.45 2.63 17.15
N ALA A 47 -19.86 1.36 17.19
CA ALA A 47 -19.05 0.22 16.83
C ALA A 47 -18.38 0.47 15.49
N TRP A 48 -17.05 0.66 15.51
CA TRP A 48 -16.26 0.46 14.31
C TRP A 48 -16.63 -0.92 13.77
N PRO A 49 -16.92 -1.05 12.46
CA PRO A 49 -17.10 -2.38 11.88
C PRO A 49 -15.88 -3.21 12.28
N PRO A 50 -16.06 -4.47 12.71
CA PRO A 50 -14.95 -5.27 13.20
C PRO A 50 -13.88 -5.24 12.12
N CYS A 51 -12.69 -4.72 12.47
CA CYS A 51 -11.52 -4.78 11.62
C CYS A 51 -11.36 -6.26 11.25
N VAL A 52 -11.77 -6.64 10.04
CA VAL A 52 -11.62 -8.01 9.59
C VAL A 52 -10.11 -8.21 9.56
N PRO A 53 -9.56 -9.13 10.36
CA PRO A 53 -8.14 -9.40 10.30
C PRO A 53 -7.87 -9.87 8.86
N GLY A 54 -7.20 -9.04 8.05
CA GLY A 54 -6.54 -9.56 6.84
C GLY A 54 -5.68 -10.75 7.28
N PRO A 55 -5.40 -11.74 6.41
CA PRO A 55 -4.76 -12.98 6.83
C PRO A 55 -3.42 -12.69 7.52
N TYR A 56 -3.46 -12.60 8.85
CA TYR A 56 -2.29 -12.53 9.69
C TYR A 56 -1.69 -13.92 9.57
N PHE A 57 -0.57 -13.98 8.88
CA PHE A 57 0.22 -15.18 8.71
C PHE A 57 0.40 -15.82 10.09
N GLU A 58 -0.22 -16.98 10.33
CA GLU A 58 -0.03 -17.73 11.58
C GLU A 58 1.43 -18.18 11.59
N ILE A 59 2.26 -17.49 12.37
CA ILE A 59 3.65 -17.90 12.58
C ILE A 59 3.59 -19.15 13.48
N THR A 60 3.66 -20.33 12.86
CA THR A 60 3.85 -21.59 13.60
C THR A 60 5.32 -21.70 14.00
N GLU A 61 5.61 -22.31 15.15
CA GLU A 61 7.00 -22.52 15.62
C GLU A 61 7.83 -23.43 14.69
N GLU A 62 7.25 -24.01 13.63
CA GLU A 62 7.91 -24.97 12.74
C GLU A 62 8.85 -24.35 11.69
N GLU A 63 8.94 -23.01 11.60
CA GLU A 63 9.76 -22.33 10.60
C GLU A 63 10.96 -21.58 11.20
N TYR A 64 11.66 -22.16 12.18
CA TYR A 64 12.98 -21.67 12.57
C TYR A 64 14.01 -22.03 11.50
N VAL A 65 14.16 -21.13 10.53
CA VAL A 65 15.15 -21.25 9.46
C VAL A 65 16.55 -21.05 10.04
N THR A 66 17.30 -22.14 10.22
CA THR A 66 18.70 -22.08 10.66
C THR A 66 19.61 -21.69 9.49
N ALA A 67 20.74 -21.03 9.75
CA ALA A 67 21.64 -20.56 8.69
C ALA A 67 22.10 -21.69 7.73
N SER A 68 22.12 -22.94 8.19
CA SER A 68 22.48 -24.13 7.41
C SER A 68 21.43 -24.58 6.39
N SER A 69 20.19 -24.08 6.44
CA SER A 69 19.14 -24.47 5.49
C SER A 69 19.20 -23.69 4.17
N PHE A 70 20.06 -22.66 4.08
CA PHE A 70 20.21 -21.86 2.88
C PHE A 70 21.36 -22.37 2.00
N THR A 71 21.05 -22.65 0.74
CA THR A 71 22.07 -22.94 -0.29
C THR A 71 22.35 -21.69 -1.11
N THR A 72 23.61 -21.24 -1.14
CA THR A 72 24.04 -20.17 -2.04
C THR A 72 23.97 -20.67 -3.49
N LYS A 73 23.17 -20.02 -4.31
CA LYS A 73 23.12 -20.27 -5.76
C LYS A 73 24.31 -19.57 -6.42
N ASP A 74 25.05 -20.30 -7.24
CA ASP A 74 26.30 -19.84 -7.85
C ASP A 74 26.30 -20.24 -9.34
N SER A 75 26.52 -19.27 -10.23
CA SER A 75 26.60 -19.51 -11.68
C SER A 75 27.96 -20.08 -12.12
N GLY A 76 28.99 -19.97 -11.27
CA GLY A 76 30.38 -20.30 -11.62
C GLY A 76 31.13 -19.17 -12.34
N GLU A 77 30.44 -18.09 -12.74
CA GLU A 77 31.01 -16.90 -13.35
C GLU A 77 31.15 -15.75 -12.33
N ARG A 78 32.14 -14.87 -12.53
CA ARG A 78 32.43 -13.75 -11.62
C ARG A 78 32.52 -12.42 -12.36
N SER A 79 31.89 -11.41 -11.79
CA SER A 79 32.13 -10.00 -12.11
C SER A 79 33.11 -9.43 -11.10
N GLU A 80 34.21 -8.85 -11.58
CA GLU A 80 35.20 -8.16 -10.77
C GLU A 80 34.94 -6.66 -10.79
N PHE A 81 35.03 -6.03 -9.63
CA PHE A 81 34.91 -4.58 -9.47
C PHE A 81 36.28 -3.96 -9.20
N GLU A 82 36.49 -2.73 -9.63
CA GLU A 82 37.75 -2.00 -9.46
C GLU A 82 38.21 -1.90 -7.99
N GLY A 83 37.26 -1.89 -7.04
CA GLY A 83 37.54 -1.94 -5.60
C GLY A 83 37.94 -3.32 -5.05
N GLY A 84 38.19 -4.31 -5.91
CA GLY A 84 38.57 -5.68 -5.54
C GLY A 84 37.40 -6.60 -5.14
N GLY A 85 36.15 -6.11 -5.21
CA GLY A 85 34.96 -6.91 -4.95
C GLY A 85 34.70 -7.93 -6.07
N GLN A 86 34.09 -9.06 -5.73
CA GLN A 86 33.60 -10.04 -6.69
C GLN A 86 32.13 -10.37 -6.41
N ARG A 87 31.31 -10.50 -7.45
CA ARG A 87 29.93 -10.98 -7.38
C ARG A 87 29.68 -12.02 -8.47
N ASP A 88 28.70 -12.88 -8.21
CA ASP A 88 28.19 -13.81 -9.21
C ASP A 88 27.65 -13.04 -10.44
N SER A 89 27.85 -13.61 -11.63
CA SER A 89 27.45 -13.00 -12.91
C SER A 89 25.95 -12.66 -12.95
N GLU A 90 25.60 -11.53 -13.55
CA GLU A 90 24.19 -11.15 -13.78
C GLU A 90 23.62 -11.79 -15.06
N THR A 91 24.44 -12.49 -15.84
CA THR A 91 24.05 -13.10 -17.12
C THR A 91 22.89 -14.08 -16.94
N GLY A 92 21.84 -13.90 -17.74
CA GLY A 92 20.64 -14.76 -17.74
C GLY A 92 19.70 -14.56 -16.56
N LYS A 93 19.97 -13.63 -15.63
CA LYS A 93 19.10 -13.35 -14.48
C LYS A 93 18.08 -12.25 -14.79
N PRO A 94 16.83 -12.35 -14.30
CA PRO A 94 15.87 -11.26 -14.39
C PRO A 94 16.38 -10.00 -13.67
N ARG A 95 16.28 -8.85 -14.36
CA ARG A 95 16.77 -7.55 -13.90
C ARG A 95 15.62 -6.62 -13.52
N PHE A 96 15.06 -6.84 -12.33
CA PHE A 96 13.93 -6.04 -11.82
C PHE A 96 14.28 -4.57 -11.63
N ASP A 97 15.54 -4.27 -11.35
CA ASP A 97 16.07 -2.90 -11.24
C ASP A 97 15.92 -2.10 -12.55
N LEU A 98 15.88 -2.78 -13.70
CA LEU A 98 15.71 -2.14 -15.01
C LEU A 98 14.23 -1.90 -15.38
N LEU A 99 13.28 -2.36 -14.57
CA LEU A 99 11.86 -2.10 -14.80
C LEU A 99 11.49 -0.64 -14.49
N LEU A 100 12.27 0.01 -13.63
CA LEU A 100 12.01 1.38 -13.21
C LEU A 100 12.97 2.34 -13.90
N PRO A 101 12.47 3.33 -14.65
CA PRO A 101 13.33 4.36 -15.21
C PRO A 101 13.91 5.22 -14.10
N VAL A 102 15.23 5.44 -14.15
CA VAL A 102 15.90 6.36 -13.22
C VAL A 102 15.51 7.81 -13.50
N ARG A 103 15.35 8.61 -12.44
CA ARG A 103 15.01 10.04 -12.50
C ARG A 103 13.60 10.37 -13.04
N VAL A 104 12.67 9.41 -13.01
CA VAL A 104 11.24 9.69 -13.23
C VAL A 104 10.55 9.85 -11.88
N PRO A 105 9.75 10.92 -11.65
CA PRO A 105 8.99 11.11 -10.42
C PRO A 105 8.16 9.89 -10.05
N TYR A 106 8.00 9.64 -8.75
CA TYR A 106 7.35 8.43 -8.24
C TYR A 106 5.96 8.21 -8.86
N GLU A 107 5.14 9.26 -8.87
CA GLU A 107 3.77 9.28 -9.40
C GLU A 107 3.68 9.09 -10.93
N ASP A 108 4.73 9.44 -11.67
CA ASP A 108 4.76 9.34 -13.13
C ASP A 108 5.21 7.95 -13.62
N GLN A 109 5.85 7.17 -12.74
CA GLN A 109 6.29 5.81 -13.07
C GLN A 109 5.09 4.92 -13.39
N LEU A 110 5.15 4.21 -14.53
CA LEU A 110 4.08 3.30 -14.94
C LEU A 110 3.77 2.24 -13.87
N LEU A 111 4.79 1.70 -13.19
CA LEU A 111 4.57 0.72 -12.12
C LEU A 111 3.85 1.32 -10.91
N THR A 112 4.15 2.56 -10.53
CA THR A 112 3.42 3.27 -9.47
C THR A 112 1.96 3.51 -9.86
N ARG A 113 1.73 3.93 -11.11
CA ARG A 113 0.37 4.13 -11.66
C ARG A 113 -0.45 2.84 -11.67
N VAL A 114 0.17 1.72 -12.04
CA VAL A 114 -0.42 0.38 -11.93
C VAL A 114 -0.71 0.03 -10.47
N ALA A 115 0.21 0.30 -9.55
CA ALA A 115 -0.02 0.07 -8.12
C ALA A 115 -1.19 0.91 -7.58
N ALA A 116 -1.32 2.17 -8.00
CA ALA A 116 -2.46 3.02 -7.65
C ALA A 116 -3.78 2.48 -8.22
N LEU A 117 -3.79 1.95 -9.45
CA LEU A 117 -4.94 1.27 -10.02
C LEU A 117 -5.34 0.02 -9.21
N MET A 118 -4.35 -0.76 -8.75
CA MET A 118 -4.58 -1.91 -7.88
C MET A 118 -5.16 -1.47 -6.52
N GLY A 119 -4.68 -0.36 -5.95
CA GLY A 119 -5.22 0.22 -4.72
C GLY A 119 -6.70 0.59 -4.84
N ARG A 120 -7.07 1.35 -5.88
CA ARG A 120 -8.49 1.66 -6.17
C ARG A 120 -9.33 0.41 -6.40
N GLY A 121 -8.75 -0.61 -7.03
CA GLY A 121 -9.40 -1.91 -7.22
C GLY A 121 -9.65 -2.65 -5.90
N ALA A 122 -8.68 -2.62 -4.98
CA ALA A 122 -8.81 -3.23 -3.66
C ALA A 122 -9.88 -2.52 -2.81
N GLU A 123 -9.89 -1.19 -2.81
CA GLU A 123 -10.93 -0.39 -2.14
C GLU A 123 -12.34 -0.68 -2.70
N LYS A 124 -12.45 -0.84 -4.02
CA LYS A 124 -13.73 -1.07 -4.69
C LYS A 124 -14.27 -2.49 -4.52
N TYR A 125 -13.41 -3.49 -4.50
CA TYR A 125 -13.80 -4.90 -4.49
C TYR A 125 -13.37 -5.59 -3.20
N GLU A 126 -12.07 -5.81 -3.04
CA GLU A 126 -11.38 -6.33 -1.86
C GLU A 126 -9.91 -6.57 -2.23
N ASP A 127 -9.08 -6.81 -1.22
CA ASP A 127 -7.69 -7.24 -1.41
C ASP A 127 -7.60 -8.49 -2.29
N ARG A 128 -6.71 -8.46 -3.27
CA ARG A 128 -6.41 -9.59 -4.18
C ARG A 128 -7.63 -10.15 -4.94
N ASN A 129 -8.73 -9.39 -5.10
CA ASN A 129 -9.92 -9.82 -5.85
C ASN A 129 -9.60 -10.44 -7.24
N TRP A 130 -8.65 -9.85 -7.96
CA TRP A 130 -8.22 -10.29 -9.29
C TRP A 130 -7.67 -11.74 -9.33
N GLU A 131 -7.28 -12.32 -8.19
CA GLU A 131 -6.79 -13.70 -8.09
C GLU A 131 -7.90 -14.74 -8.01
N LYS A 132 -9.14 -14.29 -7.79
CA LYS A 132 -10.33 -15.14 -7.81
C LYS A 132 -10.75 -15.52 -9.24
N PHE A 133 -10.19 -14.88 -10.25
CA PHE A 133 -10.41 -15.21 -11.65
C PHE A 133 -9.83 -16.60 -11.98
N SER A 134 -10.67 -17.51 -12.48
CA SER A 134 -10.31 -18.93 -12.63
C SER A 134 -10.90 -19.62 -13.85
N ASP A 135 -11.70 -18.93 -14.65
CA ASP A 135 -12.41 -19.52 -15.79
C ASP A 135 -12.01 -18.88 -17.13
N GLN A 136 -12.44 -19.53 -18.22
CA GLN A 136 -12.16 -19.09 -19.59
C GLN A 136 -12.80 -17.72 -19.89
N ALA A 137 -13.98 -17.43 -19.33
CA ALA A 137 -14.66 -16.16 -19.55
C ALA A 137 -13.87 -14.98 -18.95
N ALA A 138 -13.26 -15.16 -17.78
CA ALA A 138 -12.38 -14.18 -17.15
C ALA A 138 -11.11 -13.95 -17.99
N LEU A 139 -10.52 -15.01 -18.56
CA LEU A 139 -9.39 -14.89 -19.48
C LEU A 139 -9.76 -14.07 -20.73
N ASP A 140 -10.87 -14.39 -21.37
CA ASP A 140 -11.33 -13.69 -22.58
C ASP A 140 -11.73 -12.24 -22.28
N ARG A 141 -12.30 -11.99 -21.10
CA ARG A 141 -12.60 -10.64 -20.63
C ARG A 141 -11.34 -9.83 -20.39
N ALA A 142 -10.32 -10.40 -19.76
CA ALA A 142 -9.04 -9.74 -19.54
C ALA A 142 -8.36 -9.41 -20.89
N ARG A 143 -8.34 -10.35 -21.85
CA ARG A 143 -7.78 -10.12 -23.19
C ARG A 143 -8.50 -9.02 -23.96
N SER A 144 -9.82 -9.09 -24.06
CA SER A 144 -10.63 -8.06 -24.74
C SER A 144 -10.52 -6.69 -24.05
N SER A 145 -10.40 -6.67 -22.72
CA SER A 145 -10.20 -5.45 -21.95
C SER A 145 -8.82 -4.84 -22.16
N ALA A 146 -7.75 -5.64 -22.15
CA ALA A 146 -6.40 -5.20 -22.49
C ALA A 146 -6.37 -4.54 -23.88
N PHE A 147 -7.00 -5.16 -24.87
CA PHE A 147 -7.05 -4.61 -26.23
C PHE A 147 -7.81 -3.28 -26.30
N ARG A 148 -8.96 -3.17 -25.63
CA ARG A 148 -9.72 -1.90 -25.57
C ARG A 148 -8.87 -0.78 -24.95
N HIS A 149 -8.30 -1.00 -23.78
CA HIS A 149 -7.46 0.03 -23.13
C HIS A 149 -6.22 0.35 -23.95
N PHE A 150 -5.66 -0.62 -24.68
CA PHE A 150 -4.57 -0.37 -25.61
C PHE A 150 -5.01 0.59 -26.73
N MET A 151 -6.17 0.38 -27.33
CA MET A 151 -6.68 1.28 -28.37
C MET A 151 -6.96 2.68 -27.84
N GLN A 152 -7.54 2.80 -26.64
CA GLN A 152 -7.79 4.10 -26.00
C GLN A 152 -6.48 4.83 -25.68
N TRP A 153 -5.50 4.12 -25.10
CA TRP A 153 -4.16 4.65 -24.87
C TRP A 153 -3.48 5.08 -26.17
N PHE A 154 -3.56 4.25 -27.22
CA PHE A 154 -2.97 4.51 -28.53
C PHE A 154 -3.56 5.76 -29.18
N ASN A 155 -4.85 6.01 -28.96
CA ASN A 155 -5.55 7.21 -29.44
C ASN A 155 -5.38 8.44 -28.53
N GLY A 156 -4.65 8.31 -27.42
CA GLY A 156 -4.39 9.42 -26.50
C GLY A 156 -5.58 9.80 -25.62
N GLU A 157 -6.53 8.90 -25.39
CA GLU A 157 -7.60 9.10 -24.41
C GLU A 157 -7.01 9.16 -22.98
N THR A 158 -7.61 9.98 -22.12
CA THR A 158 -7.11 10.28 -20.76
C THR A 158 -8.20 10.33 -19.70
N ASP A 159 -9.38 9.80 -19.97
CA ASP A 159 -10.47 9.70 -19.00
C ASP A 159 -10.19 8.63 -17.93
N GLU A 160 -9.34 7.65 -18.25
CA GLU A 160 -8.72 6.74 -17.30
C GLU A 160 -7.21 6.59 -17.55
N ASP A 161 -6.49 5.99 -16.59
CA ASP A 161 -5.12 5.56 -16.83
C ASP A 161 -5.11 4.26 -17.66
N HIS A 162 -5.29 4.42 -18.98
CA HIS A 162 -5.37 3.29 -19.89
C HIS A 162 -4.08 2.49 -19.99
N ALA A 163 -2.91 3.12 -19.88
CA ALA A 163 -1.63 2.42 -19.89
C ALA A 163 -1.53 1.46 -18.68
N ALA A 164 -1.90 1.93 -17.48
CA ALA A 164 -1.95 1.08 -16.30
C ALA A 164 -3.00 -0.03 -16.45
N ALA A 165 -4.16 0.27 -17.05
CA ALA A 165 -5.21 -0.71 -17.29
C ALA A 165 -4.77 -1.82 -18.27
N VAL A 166 -3.98 -1.51 -19.31
CA VAL A 166 -3.38 -2.52 -20.19
C VAL A 166 -2.51 -3.49 -19.39
N VAL A 167 -1.60 -2.98 -18.57
CA VAL A 167 -0.69 -3.79 -17.76
C VAL A 167 -1.46 -4.68 -16.78
N PHE A 168 -2.46 -4.12 -16.10
CA PHE A 168 -3.33 -4.89 -15.20
C PHE A 168 -3.99 -6.06 -15.92
N ASN A 169 -4.61 -5.83 -17.09
CA ASN A 169 -5.34 -6.85 -17.80
C ASN A 169 -4.41 -7.92 -18.40
N LEU A 170 -3.19 -7.57 -18.84
CA LEU A 170 -2.18 -8.55 -19.26
C LEU A 170 -1.75 -9.45 -18.09
N LYS A 171 -1.48 -8.85 -16.92
CA LYS A 171 -1.15 -9.58 -15.70
C LYS A 171 -2.27 -10.52 -15.28
N ALA A 172 -3.53 -10.05 -15.30
CA ALA A 172 -4.68 -10.88 -14.98
C ALA A 172 -4.85 -12.04 -15.98
N ALA A 173 -4.69 -11.78 -17.28
CA ALA A 173 -4.80 -12.81 -18.31
C ALA A 173 -3.75 -13.92 -18.16
N GLU A 174 -2.48 -13.58 -17.94
CA GLU A 174 -1.43 -14.60 -17.73
C GLU A 174 -1.62 -15.36 -16.42
N TYR A 175 -2.14 -14.71 -15.36
CA TYR A 175 -2.52 -15.39 -14.13
C TYR A 175 -3.60 -16.44 -14.35
N VAL A 176 -4.72 -16.05 -14.97
CA VAL A 176 -5.85 -16.97 -15.25
C VAL A 176 -5.42 -18.10 -16.18
N LYS A 177 -4.59 -17.80 -17.18
CA LYS A 177 -4.03 -18.82 -18.09
C LYS A 177 -3.22 -19.88 -17.33
N GLY A 178 -2.42 -19.49 -16.33
CA GLY A 178 -1.69 -20.45 -15.51
C GLY A 178 -2.60 -21.29 -14.61
N ARG A 179 -3.66 -20.67 -14.05
CA ARG A 179 -4.71 -21.37 -13.29
C ARG A 179 -5.42 -22.44 -14.14
N LEU A 180 -5.86 -22.07 -15.35
CA LEU A 180 -6.51 -22.98 -16.30
C LEU A 180 -5.58 -24.11 -16.76
N ALA A 181 -4.28 -23.84 -16.83
CA ALA A 181 -3.27 -24.84 -17.16
C ALA A 181 -2.85 -25.70 -15.95
N GLY A 182 -3.42 -25.47 -14.76
CA GLY A 182 -3.05 -26.19 -13.53
C GLY A 182 -1.61 -25.96 -13.08
N ARG A 183 -1.00 -24.82 -13.44
CA ARG A 183 0.37 -24.48 -13.04
C ARG A 183 0.46 -23.92 -11.61
N TRP A 184 -0.64 -23.38 -11.10
CA TRP A 184 -0.87 -22.92 -9.73
C TRP A 184 -2.38 -22.81 -9.44
#